data_AF-A0A7J2K795-F1
#
_entry.id   AF-A0A7J2K795-F1
#
_cell.length_a   1.000
_cell.length_b   1.000
_cell.length_c   1.000
_cell.angle_alpha   90.00
_cell.angle_beta   90.00
_cell.angle_gamma   90.00
#
_symmetry.space_group_name_H-M   'P 1'
#
loop_
_entity.id
_entity.type
_entity.pdbx_description
1 polymer ?
#
loop_
_entity_poly.entity_id
_entity_poly.type
_entity_poly.pdbx_seq_one_letter_code
_entity_poly.pdbx_strand_id
1 'polypeptide(L)'
;MPLSPNVSLKELASRTEGYSGADLAALCREAAMNALRRSLDAEYVSKMDFEEALKMVKPSISPQMIKEYERAGELLRYHERQLTMIG
;
A
#
# COMPACT_ATOMS: atom_id res chain seq x y z
N MET A 1 -16.35 -6.82 -1.35
CA MET A 1 -15.36 -7.36 -2.30
C MET A 1 -14.95 -8.76 -1.85
N PRO A 2 -15.70 -9.80 -2.26
CA PRO A 2 -15.34 -11.20 -2.02
C PRO A 2 -14.08 -11.59 -2.81
N LEU A 3 -13.21 -12.39 -2.21
CA LEU A 3 -11.94 -12.83 -2.80
C LEU A 3 -12.04 -14.30 -3.21
N SER A 4 -11.48 -14.64 -4.36
CA SER A 4 -11.30 -16.03 -4.75
C SER A 4 -10.38 -16.74 -3.74
N PRO A 5 -10.58 -18.04 -3.43
CA PRO A 5 -9.74 -18.80 -2.51
C PRO A 5 -8.23 -18.76 -2.83
N ASN A 6 -7.88 -18.50 -4.09
CA ASN A 6 -6.51 -18.46 -4.57
C ASN A 6 -5.82 -17.08 -4.39
N VAL A 7 -6.49 -16.11 -3.74
CA VAL A 7 -5.88 -14.81 -3.42
C VAL A 7 -5.15 -14.89 -2.08
N SER A 8 -3.84 -14.65 -2.10
CA SER A 8 -3.01 -14.58 -0.90
C SER A 8 -2.79 -13.12 -0.49
N LEU A 9 -3.43 -12.70 0.61
CA LEU A 9 -3.20 -11.36 1.18
C LEU A 9 -1.76 -11.17 1.67
N LYS A 10 -1.10 -12.25 2.10
CA LYS A 10 0.30 -12.23 2.51
C LYS A 10 1.23 -11.95 1.33
N GLU A 11 0.95 -12.56 0.17
CA GLU A 11 1.69 -12.29 -1.07
C GLU A 11 1.48 -10.84 -1.51
N LEU A 12 0.23 -10.36 -1.52
CA LEU A 12 -0.08 -8.97 -1.87
C LEU A 12 0.65 -7.98 -0.96
N ALA A 13 0.62 -8.20 0.37
CA ALA A 13 1.32 -7.36 1.33
C ALA A 13 2.82 -7.28 1.06
N SER A 14 3.46 -8.39 0.69
CA SER A 14 4.89 -8.41 0.35
C SER A 14 5.24 -7.65 -0.93
N ARG A 15 4.26 -7.37 -1.79
CA ARG A 15 4.44 -6.69 -3.08
C ARG A 15 4.02 -5.22 -3.06
N THR A 16 3.46 -4.75 -1.95
CA THR A 16 2.95 -3.39 -1.80
C THR A 16 3.83 -2.54 -0.88
N GLU A 17 5.14 -2.79 -0.86
CA GLU A 17 6.08 -1.90 -0.19
C GLU A 17 6.04 -0.50 -0.83
N GLY A 18 6.04 0.54 0.00
CA GLY A 18 5.88 1.93 -0.44
C GLY A 18 4.45 2.35 -0.79
N TYR A 19 3.46 1.47 -0.64
CA TYR A 19 2.05 1.84 -0.81
C TYR A 19 1.56 2.53 0.46
N SER A 20 0.90 3.67 0.29
CA SER A 20 0.09 4.28 1.34
C SER A 20 -1.26 3.55 1.50
N GLY A 21 -2.02 3.88 2.55
CA GLY A 21 -3.39 3.40 2.68
C GLY A 21 -4.29 3.81 1.50
N ALA A 22 -4.04 4.98 0.90
CA ALA A 22 -4.76 5.43 -0.29
C ALA A 22 -4.41 4.59 -1.53
N ASP A 23 -3.12 4.23 -1.69
CA ASP A 23 -2.69 3.37 -2.80
C ASP A 23 -3.28 1.97 -2.68
N LEU A 24 -3.33 1.42 -1.47
CA LEU A 24 -3.97 0.12 -1.22
C LEU A 24 -5.48 0.16 -1.50
N ALA A 25 -6.15 1.25 -1.12
CA ALA A 25 -7.57 1.44 -1.45
C ALA A 25 -7.79 1.53 -2.98
N ALA A 26 -6.92 2.25 -3.69
CA ALA A 26 -6.94 2.33 -5.15
C ALA A 26 -6.67 0.96 -5.80
N LEU A 27 -5.71 0.20 -5.28
CA LEU A 27 -5.37 -1.15 -5.74
C LEU A 27 -6.57 -2.10 -5.63
N CYS A 28 -7.23 -2.13 -4.47
CA CYS A 28 -8.42 -2.95 -4.25
C CYS A 28 -9.58 -2.54 -5.17
N ARG A 29 -9.78 -1.23 -5.37
CA ARG A 29 -10.79 -0.71 -6.30
C ARG A 29 -10.51 -1.16 -7.72
N GLU A 30 -9.26 -1.02 -8.18
CA GLU A 30 -8.89 -1.38 -9.54
C GLU A 30 -9.00 -2.90 -9.77
N ALA A 31 -8.63 -3.71 -8.79
CA ALA A 31 -8.83 -5.16 -8.84
C ALA A 31 -10.32 -5.54 -8.92
N ALA A 32 -11.19 -4.88 -8.15
CA ALA A 32 -12.63 -5.08 -8.27
C ALA A 32 -13.17 -4.66 -9.65
N MET A 33 -12.68 -3.54 -10.20
CA MET A 33 -13.05 -3.10 -11.55
C MET A 33 -12.57 -4.07 -12.62
N ASN A 34 -11.39 -4.65 -12.48
CA ASN A 34 -10.88 -5.69 -13.38
C ASN A 34 -11.76 -6.94 -13.36
N ALA A 35 -12.22 -7.38 -12.18
CA ALA A 35 -13.16 -8.49 -12.07
C ALA A 35 -14.48 -8.21 -12.80
N LEU A 36 -15.04 -7.00 -12.64
CA LEU A 36 -16.27 -6.59 -13.33
C LEU A 36 -16.10 -6.43 -14.85
N ARG A 37 -14.94 -5.95 -15.31
CA ARG A 37 -14.61 -5.88 -16.74
C ARG A 37 -14.46 -7.27 -17.36
N ARG A 38 -13.99 -8.25 -16.58
CA ARG A 38 -13.89 -9.66 -17.00
C ARG A 38 -15.27 -10.31 -17.09
N SER A 39 -16.17 -10.06 -16.14
CA SER A 39 -17.56 -10.51 -16.17
C SER A 39 -18.42 -9.64 -15.23
N LEU A 40 -19.57 -9.17 -15.72
CA LEU A 40 -20.51 -8.41 -14.89
C LEU A 40 -21.11 -9.24 -13.75
N ASP A 41 -21.16 -10.57 -13.94
CA ASP A 41 -21.64 -11.54 -12.95
C ASP A 41 -20.48 -12.09 -12.09
N ALA A 42 -19.32 -11.42 -12.08
CA ALA A 42 -18.17 -11.87 -11.30
C ALA A 42 -18.48 -11.87 -9.80
N GLU A 43 -18.60 -13.06 -9.22
CA GLU A 43 -18.85 -13.25 -7.79
C GLU A 43 -17.60 -13.02 -6.93
N TYR A 44 -16.39 -13.07 -7.50
CA TYR A 44 -15.13 -12.98 -6.77
C TYR A 44 -14.06 -12.20 -7.53
N VAL A 45 -13.23 -11.46 -6.79
CA VAL A 45 -11.98 -10.89 -7.29
C VAL A 45 -10.89 -11.96 -7.23
N SER A 46 -10.29 -12.24 -8.38
CA SER A 46 -9.27 -13.27 -8.55
C SER A 46 -7.86 -12.71 -8.38
N LYS A 47 -6.87 -13.62 -8.27
CA LYS A 47 -5.45 -13.22 -8.27
C LYS A 47 -5.09 -12.42 -9.53
N MET A 48 -5.59 -12.83 -10.69
CA MET A 48 -5.29 -12.16 -11.97
C MET A 48 -5.80 -10.71 -11.99
N ASP A 49 -6.94 -10.45 -11.37
CA ASP A 49 -7.50 -9.10 -11.29
C ASP A 49 -6.58 -8.16 -10.47
N PHE A 50 -5.95 -8.68 -9.40
CA PHE A 50 -4.93 -7.98 -8.64
C PHE A 50 -3.60 -7.84 -9.40
N GLU A 51 -3.17 -8.85 -10.17
CA GLU A 51 -1.97 -8.75 -11.00
C GLU A 51 -2.08 -7.60 -12.00
N GLU A 52 -3.23 -7.45 -12.65
CA GLU A 52 -3.48 -6.33 -13.56
C GLU A 52 -3.54 -5.00 -12.81
N ALA A 53 -4.15 -4.98 -11.61
CA ALA A 53 -4.23 -3.77 -10.79
C ALA A 53 -2.84 -3.27 -10.35
N LEU A 54 -1.92 -4.16 -9.97
CA LEU A 54 -0.53 -3.84 -9.59
C LEU A 54 0.30 -3.26 -10.74
N LYS A 55 -0.10 -3.51 -11.99
CA LYS A 55 0.54 -2.87 -13.15
C LYS A 55 0.17 -1.40 -13.25
N MET A 56 -1.05 -1.03 -12.85
CA MET A 56 -1.58 0.33 -13.01
C MET A 56 -1.40 1.19 -11.76
N VAL A 57 -1.65 0.63 -10.58
CA VAL A 57 -1.50 1.33 -9.31
C VAL A 57 -0.06 1.20 -8.87
N LYS A 58 0.63 2.32 -8.66
CA LYS A 58 2.04 2.38 -8.24
C LYS A 58 2.14 2.97 -6.83
N PRO A 59 3.18 2.61 -6.06
CA PRO A 59 3.39 3.19 -4.74
C PRO A 59 3.57 4.71 -4.84
N SER A 60 2.90 5.46 -3.97
CA SER A 60 3.07 6.91 -3.87
C SER A 60 4.25 7.32 -2.97
N ILE A 61 4.69 6.44 -2.07
CA ILE A 61 5.77 6.73 -1.13
C ILE A 61 7.09 6.21 -1.73
N SER A 62 8.01 7.12 -2.02
CA SER A 62 9.33 6.78 -2.52
C SER A 62 10.29 6.44 -1.37
N PRO A 63 11.33 5.62 -1.62
CA PRO A 63 12.38 5.37 -0.63
C PRO A 63 13.08 6.65 -0.15
N GLN A 64 13.20 7.66 -1.02
CA GLN A 64 13.79 8.94 -0.67
C GLN A 64 12.91 9.71 0.33
N MET A 65 11.59 9.71 0.11
CA MET A 65 10.64 10.31 1.04
C MET A 65 10.73 9.66 2.42
N ILE A 66 10.80 8.33 2.49
CA ILE A 66 10.96 7.59 3.76
C ILE A 66 12.20 8.08 4.52
N LYS A 67 13.36 8.13 3.85
CA LYS A 67 14.62 8.61 4.45
C LYS A 67 14.53 10.04 4.97
N GLU A 68 13.85 10.92 4.23
CA GLU A 68 13.65 12.31 4.63
C GLU A 68 12.80 12.41 5.90
N TYR A 69 11.70 11.65 5.97
CA TYR A 69 10.86 11.58 7.17
C TYR A 69 11.58 10.97 8.37
N GLU A 70 12.36 9.91 8.17
CA GLU A 70 13.17 9.30 9.23
C GLU A 70 14.18 10.29 9.81
N ARG A 71 14.91 11.00 8.94
CA ARG A 71 15.88 12.02 9.34
C ARG A 71 15.22 13.18 10.09
N ALA A 72 14.07 13.64 9.61
CA ALA A 72 13.30 14.67 10.31
C ALA A 72 12.91 14.18 11.72
N GLY A 73 12.44 12.95 11.84
CA GLY A 73 12.11 12.33 13.12
C GLY A 73 13.30 12.21 14.08
N GLU A 74 14.50 11.88 13.57
CA GLU A 74 15.73 11.84 14.37
C GLU A 74 16.11 13.21 14.92
N LEU A 75 16.04 14.25 14.08
CA LEU A 75 16.34 15.62 14.49
C LEU A 75 15.38 16.12 15.58
N LEU A 76 14.09 15.84 15.44
CA LEU A 76 13.08 16.18 16.45
C LEU A 76 13.36 15.48 17.78
N ARG A 77 13.60 14.17 17.75
CA ARG A 77 13.96 13.38 18.96
C ARG A 77 15.25 13.84 19.63
N TYR A 78 16.22 14.34 18.84
CA TYR A 78 17.45 14.89 19.38
C TYR A 78 17.20 16.20 20.16
N HIS A 79 16.41 17.11 19.60
CA HIS A 79 16.09 18.39 20.24
C HIS A 79 15.25 18.21 21.50
N GLU A 80 14.26 17.31 21.49
CA GLU A 80 13.47 16.97 22.68
C GLU A 80 14.36 16.48 23.83
N ARG A 81 15.33 15.60 23.55
CA ARG A 81 16.27 15.09 24.56
C ARG A 81 17.13 16.19 25.16
N GLN A 82 17.62 17.12 24.34
CA GLN A 82 18.39 18.27 24.83
C GLN A 82 17.55 19.14 25.76
N LEU A 83 16.28 19.41 25.43
CA LEU A 83 15.36 20.20 26.25
C LEU A 83 15.05 19.54 27.61
N THR A 84 14.91 18.21 27.66
CA THR A 84 14.71 17.49 28.94
C THR A 84 15.95 17.41 29.83
N MET A 85 17.16 17.67 29.32
CA MET A 85 18.39 17.67 30.14
C MET A 85 18.71 19.02 30.80
N ILE A 86 17.93 20.06 30.51
CA ILE A 86 18.15 21.44 31.01
C ILE A 86 17.19 21.81 32.17
N GLY A 87 16.35 20.87 32.62
CA GLY A 87 15.46 21.00 33.78
C GLY A 87 15.76 19.97 34.84
#